data_AF-A0A7X8SNP2-F1
#
_entry.id   AF-A0A7X8SNP2-F1
#
_cell.length_a   1.000
_cell.length_b   1.000
_cell.length_c   1.000
_cell.angle_alpha   90.00
_cell.angle_beta   90.00
_cell.angle_gamma   90.00
#
_symmetry.space_group_name_H-M   'P 1'
#
loop_
_entity.id
_entity.type
_entity.pdbx_description
1 polymer ?
#
loop_
_entity_poly.entity_id
_entity_poly.type
_entity_poly.pdbx_seq_one_letter_code
_entity_poly.pdbx_strand_id
1 'polypeptide(L)'
;MKYLINILITTLLSINFVSAQSELVNESFDKTGKLPKGWKEVSTKGNIKVDGGFLKIERKKNSEGKIKSPIAVYTLPVNVSTTKSEVEFSFKASKAFFNTRVDFQTANNKNFISLKLGAQGKYTILYATNNEGKEPKSNAFEANEKLLKDKIVKNKIYTVKLEFTKKKKVNIYIDGELAVKNVALPSSLTAPLSKVKFKFYDAYKGTGIFAIDEFVVRGNQESL
;
A
#
# COMPACT_ATOMS: atom_id res chain seq x y z
N MET A 1 56.17 -39.39 -9.41
CA MET A 1 55.08 -38.54 -9.93
C MET A 1 53.77 -38.96 -9.25
N LYS A 2 53.22 -38.11 -8.38
CA LYS A 2 51.77 -37.91 -8.13
C LYS A 2 51.62 -37.14 -6.82
N TYR A 3 51.43 -35.83 -6.96
CA TYR A 3 50.99 -34.94 -5.90
C TYR A 3 49.51 -35.23 -5.62
N LEU A 4 49.17 -35.56 -4.37
CA LEU A 4 47.79 -35.55 -3.89
C LEU A 4 47.62 -34.28 -3.05
N ILE A 5 47.08 -33.26 -3.70
CA ILE A 5 46.65 -32.02 -3.07
C ILE A 5 45.32 -32.32 -2.37
N ASN A 6 45.34 -32.36 -1.03
CA ASN A 6 44.12 -32.33 -0.23
C ASN A 6 43.53 -30.90 -0.31
N ILE A 7 42.53 -30.72 -1.17
CA ILE A 7 41.71 -29.49 -1.17
C ILE A 7 40.59 -29.71 -0.15
N LEU A 8 40.77 -29.16 1.05
CA LEU A 8 39.70 -29.04 2.03
C LEU A 8 38.77 -27.91 1.58
N ILE A 9 37.63 -28.26 0.99
CA ILE A 9 36.56 -27.31 0.66
C ILE A 9 35.78 -27.03 1.94
N THR A 10 36.16 -25.99 2.68
CA THR A 10 35.31 -25.39 3.71
C THR A 10 34.19 -24.59 3.03
N THR A 11 33.05 -25.24 2.80
CA THR A 11 31.82 -24.56 2.43
C THR A 11 31.27 -23.84 3.67
N LEU A 12 31.55 -22.54 3.82
CA LEU A 12 30.83 -21.69 4.77
C LEU A 12 29.39 -21.58 4.27
N LEU A 13 28.49 -22.37 4.86
CA LEU A 13 27.05 -22.14 4.80
C LEU A 13 26.78 -20.84 5.56
N SER A 14 26.72 -19.72 4.84
CA SER A 14 26.12 -18.49 5.34
C SER A 14 24.62 -18.73 5.48
N ILE A 15 24.22 -19.26 6.63
CA ILE A 15 22.83 -19.25 7.08
C ILE A 15 22.46 -17.77 7.24
N ASN A 16 21.87 -17.19 6.19
CA ASN A 16 21.20 -15.90 6.31
C ASN A 16 20.03 -16.10 7.26
N PHE A 17 20.24 -15.81 8.55
CA PHE A 17 19.15 -15.59 9.49
C PHE A 17 18.36 -14.39 8.97
N VAL A 18 17.33 -14.65 8.17
CA VAL A 18 16.28 -13.67 7.93
C VAL A 18 15.61 -13.47 9.28
N SER A 19 15.96 -12.40 9.99
CA SER A 19 15.22 -12.01 11.17
C SER A 19 13.80 -11.70 10.72
N ALA A 20 12.85 -12.59 10.98
CA ALA A 20 11.45 -12.34 10.71
C ALA A 20 11.06 -11.05 11.47
N GLN A 21 10.58 -10.05 10.74
CA GLN A 21 10.02 -8.85 11.35
C GLN A 21 8.75 -9.25 12.11
N SER A 22 8.53 -8.70 13.30
CA SER A 22 7.28 -8.93 14.05
C SER A 22 6.09 -8.43 13.24
N GLU A 23 5.04 -9.26 13.15
CA GLU A 23 3.78 -8.88 12.55
C GLU A 23 2.98 -8.01 13.55
N LEU A 24 2.72 -6.77 13.17
CA LEU A 24 2.02 -5.78 14.00
C LEU A 24 0.52 -5.69 13.64
N VAL A 25 0.20 -5.98 12.38
CA VAL A 25 -1.16 -5.99 11.85
C VAL A 25 -1.26 -7.13 10.85
N ASN A 26 -2.35 -7.89 10.92
CA ASN A 26 -2.74 -8.88 9.93
C ASN A 26 -4.27 -8.87 9.82
N GLU A 27 -4.77 -8.14 8.84
CA GLU A 27 -6.20 -8.01 8.59
C GLU A 27 -6.58 -8.89 7.41
N SER A 28 -7.36 -9.94 7.70
CA SER A 28 -8.13 -10.70 6.71
C SER A 28 -9.61 -10.28 6.77
N PHE A 29 -10.30 -10.35 5.63
CA PHE A 29 -11.70 -9.90 5.51
C PHE A 29 -12.66 -11.07 5.35
N ASP A 30 -12.49 -12.11 6.18
CA ASP A 30 -13.21 -13.39 6.08
C ASP A 30 -14.69 -13.28 6.50
N LYS A 31 -15.02 -12.33 7.37
CA LYS A 31 -16.37 -12.15 7.92
C LYS A 31 -17.12 -11.04 7.19
N THR A 32 -18.08 -11.44 6.36
CA THR A 32 -18.99 -10.50 5.69
C THR A 32 -19.72 -9.64 6.71
N GLY A 33 -19.82 -8.34 6.46
CA GLY A 33 -20.58 -7.43 7.32
C GLY A 33 -19.94 -6.05 7.48
N LYS A 34 -20.08 -5.50 8.69
CA LYS A 34 -19.60 -4.16 9.05
C LYS A 34 -18.08 -4.08 8.98
N LEU A 35 -17.56 -2.85 8.91
CA LEU A 35 -16.13 -2.54 8.96
C LEU A 35 -15.48 -3.18 10.20
N PRO A 36 -14.33 -3.86 10.05
CA PRO A 36 -13.56 -4.38 11.18
C PRO A 36 -13.04 -3.25 12.07
N LYS A 37 -12.56 -3.61 13.28
CA LYS A 37 -11.94 -2.66 14.20
C LYS A 37 -10.74 -1.99 13.52
N GLY A 38 -10.52 -0.70 13.79
CA GLY A 38 -9.44 0.08 13.19
C GLY A 38 -9.79 0.70 11.83
N TRP A 39 -10.80 0.16 11.12
CA TRP A 39 -11.30 0.74 9.87
C TRP A 39 -12.44 1.75 10.10
N LYS A 40 -12.38 2.85 9.35
CA LYS A 40 -13.41 3.89 9.36
C LYS A 40 -13.76 4.30 7.94
N GLU A 41 -15.06 4.35 7.65
CA GLU A 41 -15.59 5.03 6.47
C GLU A 41 -15.68 6.54 6.73
N VAL A 42 -15.16 7.33 5.79
CA VAL A 42 -15.25 8.79 5.77
C VAL A 42 -15.91 9.20 4.46
N SER A 43 -16.56 10.38 4.45
CA SER A 43 -17.25 11.05 3.32
C SER A 43 -18.52 10.36 2.76
N THR A 44 -18.69 9.07 3.01
CA THR A 44 -19.86 8.27 2.61
C THR A 44 -20.43 7.49 3.80
N LYS A 45 -21.57 6.81 3.60
CA LYS A 45 -22.16 5.89 4.58
C LYS A 45 -22.66 4.64 3.87
N GLY A 46 -22.14 3.48 4.23
CA GLY A 46 -22.56 2.19 3.67
C GLY A 46 -21.97 1.89 2.29
N ASN A 47 -20.93 2.64 1.89
CA ASN A 47 -20.17 2.37 0.68
C ASN A 47 -18.94 1.50 0.96
N ILE A 48 -18.61 1.25 2.23
CA ILE A 48 -17.47 0.42 2.61
C ILE A 48 -17.94 -0.71 3.52
N LYS A 49 -17.69 -1.95 3.12
CA LYS A 49 -18.10 -3.15 3.84
C LYS A 49 -17.19 -4.33 3.53
N VAL A 50 -17.18 -5.32 4.40
CA VAL A 50 -16.55 -6.62 4.11
C VAL A 50 -17.55 -7.51 3.40
N ASP A 51 -17.15 -8.06 2.26
CA ASP A 51 -18.01 -8.94 1.46
C ASP A 51 -17.16 -9.82 0.52
N GLY A 52 -17.41 -11.13 0.55
CA GLY A 52 -16.73 -12.11 -0.30
C GLY A 52 -15.22 -12.20 -0.09
N GLY A 53 -14.74 -12.02 1.15
CA GLY A 53 -13.31 -12.08 1.49
C GLY A 53 -12.54 -10.77 1.31
N PHE A 54 -13.22 -9.65 0.99
CA PHE A 54 -12.54 -8.38 0.73
C PHE A 54 -13.20 -7.23 1.48
N LEU A 55 -12.41 -6.24 1.89
CA LEU A 55 -12.91 -4.91 2.19
C LEU A 55 -13.23 -4.18 0.89
N LYS A 56 -14.53 -4.12 0.54
CA LYS A 56 -15.02 -3.46 -0.66
C LYS A 56 -15.28 -1.99 -0.39
N ILE A 57 -14.62 -1.14 -1.18
CA ILE A 57 -14.84 0.30 -1.29
C ILE A 57 -15.64 0.55 -2.57
N GLU A 58 -16.94 0.76 -2.41
CA GLU A 58 -17.89 0.89 -3.50
C GLU A 58 -18.18 2.35 -3.81
N ARG A 59 -17.97 2.72 -5.07
CA ARG A 59 -18.38 4.01 -5.60
C ARG A 59 -19.69 3.83 -6.33
N LYS A 60 -20.78 4.34 -5.74
CA LYS A 60 -22.15 4.22 -6.27
C LYS A 60 -22.92 5.54 -6.17
N LYS A 61 -23.99 5.65 -6.94
CA LYS A 61 -24.94 6.76 -6.85
C LYS A 61 -25.73 6.65 -5.55
N ASN A 62 -25.96 7.77 -4.86
CA ASN A 62 -26.93 7.84 -3.78
C ASN A 62 -28.36 7.98 -4.35
N SER A 63 -29.36 8.08 -3.46
CA SER A 63 -30.77 8.29 -3.82
C SER A 63 -31.02 9.56 -4.65
N GLU A 64 -30.16 10.57 -4.55
CA GLU A 64 -30.20 11.81 -5.34
C GLU A 64 -29.42 11.70 -6.67
N GLY A 65 -28.94 10.51 -7.06
CA GLY A 65 -28.16 10.31 -8.28
C GLY A 65 -26.73 10.86 -8.23
N LYS A 66 -26.27 11.39 -7.09
CA LYS A 66 -24.91 11.92 -6.88
C LYS A 66 -23.95 10.80 -6.51
N ILE A 67 -22.71 10.90 -6.98
CA ILE A 67 -21.63 9.97 -6.63
C ILE A 67 -20.64 10.70 -5.73
N LYS A 68 -20.43 10.16 -4.54
CA LYS A 68 -19.39 10.63 -3.62
C LYS A 68 -18.18 9.69 -3.69
N SER A 69 -16.99 10.23 -3.42
CA SER A 69 -15.75 9.45 -3.36
C SER A 69 -15.64 8.81 -1.98
N PRO A 70 -15.84 7.48 -1.83
CA PRO A 70 -15.70 6.82 -0.54
C PRO A 70 -14.23 6.80 -0.09
N ILE A 71 -14.02 6.92 1.22
CA ILE A 71 -12.69 6.92 1.84
C ILE A 71 -12.67 5.90 2.97
N ALA A 72 -11.83 4.87 2.86
CA ALA A 72 -11.51 3.99 3.98
C ALA A 72 -10.24 4.50 4.67
N VAL A 73 -10.29 4.63 5.99
CA VAL A 73 -9.12 4.95 6.81
C VAL A 73 -8.88 3.78 7.75
N TYR A 74 -7.69 3.21 7.71
CA TYR A 74 -7.22 2.29 8.73
C TYR A 74 -6.28 3.03 9.69
N THR A 75 -6.59 2.99 10.98
CA THR A 75 -5.70 3.47 12.04
C THR A 75 -4.94 2.28 12.61
N LEU A 76 -3.61 2.33 12.49
CA LEU A 76 -2.74 1.28 13.00
C LEU A 76 -2.88 1.20 14.53
N PRO A 77 -2.97 -0.02 15.11
CA PRO A 77 -3.10 -0.20 16.56
C PRO A 77 -1.85 0.23 17.32
N VAL A 78 -0.71 0.31 16.62
CA VAL A 78 0.57 0.78 17.13
C VAL A 78 1.19 1.74 16.13
N ASN A 79 2.08 2.61 16.62
CA ASN A 79 2.91 3.45 15.77
C ASN A 79 4.03 2.61 15.15
N VAL A 80 4.18 2.68 13.83
CA VAL A 80 5.10 1.83 13.07
C VAL A 80 6.30 2.64 12.62
N SER A 81 7.49 2.10 12.91
CA SER A 81 8.76 2.73 12.51
C SER A 81 8.90 2.83 11.01
N THR A 82 9.17 4.01 10.48
CA THR A 82 9.46 4.19 9.04
C THR A 82 10.92 3.92 8.67
N THR A 83 11.68 3.24 9.53
CA THR A 83 13.08 2.89 9.30
C THR A 83 13.33 1.39 9.15
N LYS A 84 12.39 0.55 9.58
CA LYS A 84 12.42 -0.92 9.48
C LYS A 84 11.01 -1.47 9.58
N SER A 85 10.21 -1.24 8.56
CA SER A 85 8.86 -1.80 8.50
C SER A 85 8.46 -2.12 7.09
N GLU A 86 7.47 -2.97 6.97
CA GLU A 86 6.83 -3.30 5.71
C GLU A 86 5.33 -3.11 5.85
N VAL A 87 4.71 -2.55 4.81
CA VAL A 87 3.25 -2.53 4.69
C VAL A 87 2.91 -3.21 3.37
N GLU A 88 2.06 -4.22 3.45
CA GLU A 88 1.63 -5.04 2.33
C GLU A 88 0.11 -5.05 2.25
N PHE A 89 -0.43 -5.00 1.04
CA PHE A 89 -1.85 -5.19 0.80
C PHE A 89 -2.11 -5.72 -0.60
N SER A 90 -3.11 -6.57 -0.72
CA SER A 90 -3.63 -7.08 -1.97
C SER A 90 -4.82 -6.22 -2.41
N PHE A 91 -4.97 -5.98 -3.71
CA PHE A 91 -6.13 -5.27 -4.24
C PHE A 91 -6.62 -5.83 -5.57
N LYS A 92 -7.91 -5.61 -5.84
CA LYS A 92 -8.52 -5.76 -7.17
C LYS A 92 -9.54 -4.67 -7.42
N ALA A 93 -9.88 -4.46 -8.69
CA ALA A 93 -10.90 -3.50 -9.08
C ALA A 93 -11.86 -4.07 -10.13
N SER A 94 -13.14 -3.69 -10.04
CA SER A 94 -14.19 -4.15 -10.97
C SER A 94 -14.08 -3.55 -12.37
N LYS A 95 -13.12 -2.65 -12.59
CA LYS A 95 -12.79 -2.03 -13.87
C LYS A 95 -11.27 -1.96 -13.99
N ALA A 96 -10.74 -2.09 -15.21
CA ALA A 96 -9.33 -1.82 -15.48
C ALA A 96 -9.01 -0.31 -15.31
N PHE A 97 -10.01 0.53 -15.60
CA PHE A 97 -9.96 1.97 -15.36
C PHE A 97 -10.63 2.32 -14.02
N PHE A 98 -9.84 2.74 -13.05
CA PHE A 98 -10.30 3.26 -11.76
C PHE A 98 -9.27 4.26 -11.22
N ASN A 99 -9.61 5.04 -10.21
CA ASN A 99 -8.66 6.01 -9.65
C ASN A 99 -8.70 5.90 -8.13
N THR A 100 -7.93 4.96 -7.59
CA THR A 100 -7.79 4.84 -6.14
C THR A 100 -6.45 5.39 -5.72
N ARG A 101 -6.44 6.17 -4.64
CA ARG A 101 -5.21 6.61 -4.00
C ARG A 101 -5.06 5.96 -2.64
N VAL A 102 -3.83 5.54 -2.34
CA VAL A 102 -3.45 4.98 -1.05
C VAL A 102 -2.41 5.88 -0.43
N ASP A 103 -2.70 6.46 0.74
CA ASP A 103 -1.78 7.37 1.44
C ASP A 103 -1.30 6.75 2.74
N PHE A 104 0.01 6.83 2.97
CA PHE A 104 0.69 6.34 4.16
C PHE A 104 1.05 7.53 5.04
N GLN A 105 0.39 7.66 6.19
CA GLN A 105 0.33 8.90 6.95
C GLN A 105 0.66 8.76 8.44
N THR A 106 1.16 9.86 8.99
CA THR A 106 1.28 10.10 10.43
C THR A 106 -0.08 10.44 11.07
N ALA A 107 -0.11 10.53 12.41
CA ALA A 107 -1.33 10.76 13.16
C ALA A 107 -1.95 12.13 12.84
N ASN A 108 -1.11 13.12 12.53
CA ASN A 108 -1.52 14.48 12.13
C ASN A 108 -1.73 14.63 10.61
N ASN A 109 -1.94 13.54 9.87
CA ASN A 109 -2.22 13.51 8.43
C ASN A 109 -1.07 14.04 7.55
N LYS A 110 0.17 13.98 8.03
CA LYS A 110 1.33 14.19 7.16
C LYS A 110 1.60 12.91 6.38
N ASN A 111 1.97 13.05 5.12
CA ASN A 111 2.07 11.97 4.16
C ASN A 111 3.52 11.62 3.82
N PHE A 112 3.90 10.36 4.00
CA PHE A 112 5.21 9.86 3.58
C PHE A 112 5.25 9.65 2.07
N ILE A 113 4.28 8.89 1.58
CA ILE A 113 4.18 8.47 0.19
C ILE A 113 2.72 8.20 -0.15
N SER A 114 2.35 8.48 -1.39
CA SER A 114 1.06 8.11 -1.96
C SER A 114 1.25 7.16 -3.12
N LEU A 115 0.34 6.20 -3.24
CA LEU A 115 0.18 5.39 -4.45
C LEU A 115 -1.09 5.82 -5.18
N LYS A 116 -1.04 5.84 -6.51
CA LYS A 116 -2.20 6.02 -7.38
C LYS A 116 -2.39 4.76 -8.21
N LEU A 117 -3.45 4.03 -7.91
CA LEU A 117 -3.84 2.75 -8.51
C LEU A 117 -4.85 2.99 -9.63
N GLY A 118 -4.65 2.34 -10.78
CA GLY A 118 -5.52 2.49 -11.95
C GLY A 118 -5.32 3.80 -12.71
N ALA A 119 -4.20 4.52 -12.49
CA ALA A 119 -4.01 5.90 -12.91
C ALA A 119 -4.53 6.19 -14.33
N GLN A 120 -5.47 7.13 -14.41
CA GLN A 120 -6.20 7.48 -15.63
C GLN A 120 -5.28 7.70 -16.84
N GLY A 121 -5.64 7.09 -17.97
CA GLY A 121 -4.90 7.15 -19.23
C GLY A 121 -3.67 6.24 -19.27
N LYS A 122 -3.14 5.84 -18.11
CA LYS A 122 -1.93 5.01 -18.00
C LYS A 122 -2.24 3.55 -17.60
N TYR A 123 -3.38 3.29 -16.96
CA TYR A 123 -3.82 1.96 -16.51
C TYR A 123 -2.75 1.25 -15.68
N THR A 124 -2.11 1.95 -14.76
CA THR A 124 -0.92 1.45 -14.04
C THR A 124 -0.96 1.92 -12.59
N ILE A 125 0.08 1.56 -11.84
CA ILE A 125 0.34 2.03 -10.49
C ILE A 125 1.42 3.11 -10.57
N LEU A 126 1.17 4.26 -9.96
CA LEU A 126 2.15 5.33 -9.78
C LEU A 126 2.39 5.56 -8.29
N TYR A 127 3.53 6.14 -7.94
CA TYR A 127 3.79 6.66 -6.60
C TYR A 127 4.10 8.16 -6.66
N ALA A 128 4.03 8.85 -5.53
CA ALA A 128 4.50 10.23 -5.39
C ALA A 128 4.85 10.52 -3.93
N THR A 129 5.88 11.34 -3.70
CA THR A 129 6.22 11.89 -2.39
C THR A 129 6.13 13.42 -2.40
N ASN A 130 6.09 14.04 -1.23
CA ASN A 130 6.09 15.51 -1.11
C ASN A 130 6.91 15.92 0.11
N ASN A 131 7.95 16.73 -0.10
CA ASN A 131 8.89 17.15 0.95
C ASN A 131 8.25 17.90 2.13
N GLU A 132 7.07 18.49 1.94
CA GLU A 132 6.32 19.19 3.00
C GLU A 132 5.42 18.25 3.84
N GLY A 133 5.41 16.96 3.50
CA GLY A 133 4.52 15.97 4.10
C GLY A 133 3.05 16.24 3.82
N LYS A 134 2.71 17.04 2.80
CA LYS A 134 1.34 17.22 2.32
C LYS A 134 0.98 16.09 1.36
N GLU A 135 -0.31 15.82 1.17
CA GLU A 135 -0.74 14.91 0.11
C GLU A 135 -0.26 15.45 -1.27
N PRO A 136 0.50 14.67 -2.07
CA PRO A 136 0.84 15.03 -3.44
C PRO A 136 -0.38 15.48 -4.26
N LYS A 137 -0.25 16.54 -5.05
CA LYS A 137 -1.28 16.97 -6.01
C LYS A 137 -1.37 15.97 -7.18
N SER A 138 -2.45 16.00 -7.96
CA SER A 138 -2.66 15.06 -9.07
C SER A 138 -1.56 15.07 -10.13
N ASN A 139 -0.92 16.23 -10.35
CA ASN A 139 0.19 16.40 -11.29
C ASN A 139 1.53 15.86 -10.79
N ALA A 140 1.66 15.55 -9.49
CA ALA A 140 2.86 15.00 -8.90
C ALA A 140 3.03 13.48 -9.17
N PHE A 141 2.10 12.85 -9.89
CA PHE A 141 2.17 11.44 -10.29
C PHE A 141 2.55 11.36 -11.78
N GLU A 142 3.86 11.35 -12.04
CA GLU A 142 4.43 11.51 -13.38
C GLU A 142 4.45 10.18 -14.18
N ALA A 143 4.85 10.23 -15.45
CA ALA A 143 4.78 9.07 -16.36
C ALA A 143 5.98 8.12 -16.24
N ASN A 144 7.09 8.59 -15.69
CA ASN A 144 8.29 7.83 -15.32
C ASN A 144 8.10 7.01 -14.03
N GLU A 145 7.08 7.29 -13.22
CA GLU A 145 6.82 6.60 -11.95
C GLU A 145 5.91 5.36 -12.08
N LYS A 146 5.83 4.77 -13.29
CA LYS A 146 5.04 3.56 -13.54
C LYS A 146 5.69 2.36 -12.86
N LEU A 147 4.96 1.74 -11.94
CA LEU A 147 5.40 0.55 -11.22
C LEU A 147 5.04 -0.77 -11.91
N LEU A 148 4.07 -0.75 -12.83
CA LEU A 148 3.73 -1.92 -13.64
C LEU A 148 4.27 -1.75 -15.06
N LYS A 149 4.87 -2.84 -15.59
CA LYS A 149 5.25 -2.97 -17.01
C LYS A 149 4.01 -3.01 -17.90
N ASP A 150 3.01 -3.77 -17.49
CA ASP A 150 1.75 -3.95 -18.20
C ASP A 150 0.60 -3.12 -17.63
N LYS A 151 -0.49 -3.06 -18.40
CA LYS A 151 -1.73 -2.42 -17.93
C LYS A 151 -2.40 -3.27 -16.85
N ILE A 152 -3.07 -2.59 -15.93
CA ILE A 152 -3.94 -3.22 -14.94
C ILE A 152 -5.09 -3.94 -15.64
N VAL A 153 -5.31 -5.19 -15.22
CA VAL A 153 -6.38 -6.06 -15.69
C VAL A 153 -7.54 -6.04 -14.70
N LYS A 154 -8.77 -5.90 -15.20
CA LYS A 154 -9.99 -5.94 -14.39
C LYS A 154 -10.03 -7.25 -13.57
N ASN A 155 -10.42 -7.15 -12.30
CA ASN A 155 -10.57 -8.26 -11.35
C ASN A 155 -9.30 -9.09 -11.07
N LYS A 156 -8.15 -8.83 -11.71
CA LYS A 156 -6.87 -9.41 -11.30
C LYS A 156 -6.49 -8.85 -9.92
N ILE A 157 -6.00 -9.74 -9.05
CA ILE A 157 -5.43 -9.37 -7.76
C ILE A 157 -3.98 -8.95 -7.99
N TYR A 158 -3.61 -7.83 -7.40
CA TYR A 158 -2.24 -7.32 -7.35
C TYR A 158 -1.83 -7.18 -5.89
N THR A 159 -0.63 -7.61 -5.55
CA THR A 159 -0.04 -7.42 -4.22
C THR A 159 0.92 -6.25 -4.26
N VAL A 160 0.78 -5.30 -3.33
CA VAL A 160 1.69 -4.15 -3.22
C VAL A 160 2.37 -4.21 -1.86
N LYS A 161 3.70 -4.18 -1.87
CA LYS A 161 4.50 -4.07 -0.64
C LYS A 161 5.37 -2.82 -0.66
N LEU A 162 5.33 -2.06 0.42
CA LEU A 162 6.23 -0.95 0.72
C LEU A 162 7.19 -1.38 1.82
N GLU A 163 8.48 -1.42 1.53
CA GLU A 163 9.54 -1.76 2.48
C GLU A 163 10.30 -0.48 2.87
N PHE A 164 10.08 -0.02 4.09
CA PHE A 164 10.72 1.14 4.68
C PHE A 164 12.10 0.79 5.21
N THR A 165 13.10 1.55 4.78
CA THR A 165 14.51 1.29 5.07
C THR A 165 15.10 2.31 6.04
N LYS A 166 16.21 1.95 6.70
CA LYS A 166 16.89 2.80 7.70
C LYS A 166 17.28 4.19 7.20
N LYS A 167 17.38 4.37 5.88
CA LYS A 167 17.84 5.62 5.24
C LYS A 167 16.68 6.56 4.89
N LYS A 168 15.50 6.43 5.52
CA LYS A 168 14.26 7.14 5.16
C LYS A 168 13.93 7.00 3.66
N LYS A 169 14.07 5.78 3.17
CA LYS A 169 13.71 5.42 1.79
C LYS A 169 12.76 4.25 1.79
N VAL A 170 11.95 4.15 0.74
CA VAL A 170 11.05 3.03 0.54
C VAL A 170 11.35 2.31 -0.77
N ASN A 171 11.39 0.98 -0.70
CA ASN A 171 11.34 0.11 -1.88
C ASN A 171 9.89 -0.30 -2.10
N ILE A 172 9.43 -0.33 -3.35
CA ILE A 172 8.06 -0.74 -3.67
C ILE A 172 8.12 -1.98 -4.54
N TYR A 173 7.38 -3.00 -4.13
CA TYR A 173 7.26 -4.27 -4.83
C TYR A 173 5.82 -4.45 -5.31
N ILE A 174 5.66 -5.00 -6.51
CA ILE A 174 4.36 -5.38 -7.07
C ILE A 174 4.42 -6.87 -7.43
N ASP A 175 3.45 -7.65 -6.92
CA ASP A 175 3.41 -9.11 -7.09
C ASP A 175 4.74 -9.80 -6.70
N GLY A 176 5.40 -9.29 -5.66
CA GLY A 176 6.69 -9.79 -5.16
C GLY A 176 7.92 -9.28 -5.91
N GLU A 177 7.77 -8.67 -7.09
CA GLU A 177 8.88 -8.12 -7.86
C GLU A 177 9.21 -6.68 -7.45
N LEU A 178 10.50 -6.35 -7.32
CA LEU A 178 10.94 -4.98 -7.04
C LEU A 178 10.62 -4.06 -8.23
N ALA A 179 9.66 -3.16 -8.04
CA ALA A 179 9.22 -2.21 -9.07
C ALA A 179 10.00 -0.89 -9.03
N VAL A 180 10.31 -0.38 -7.84
CA VAL A 180 11.18 0.78 -7.67
C VAL A 180 11.96 0.68 -6.36
N LYS A 181 13.22 1.13 -6.40
CA LYS A 181 14.15 1.08 -5.29
C LYS A 181 14.42 2.47 -4.75
N ASN A 182 14.60 2.60 -3.44
CA ASN A 182 15.20 3.76 -2.80
C ASN A 182 14.44 5.09 -3.01
N VAL A 183 13.11 5.06 -3.09
CA VAL A 183 12.30 6.29 -3.16
C VAL A 183 12.50 7.09 -1.89
N ALA A 184 12.97 8.33 -2.02
CA ALA A 184 13.22 9.20 -0.87
C ALA A 184 11.91 9.63 -0.20
N LEU A 185 11.82 9.45 1.12
CA LEU A 185 10.72 9.96 1.92
C LEU A 185 11.01 11.40 2.40
N PRO A 186 9.98 12.17 2.76
CA PRO A 186 10.15 13.54 3.21
C PRO A 186 11.04 13.61 4.46
N SER A 187 12.16 14.33 4.37
CA SER A 187 13.15 14.41 5.45
C SER A 187 12.60 15.06 6.72
N SER A 188 11.67 16.00 6.55
CA SER A 188 10.95 16.74 7.59
C SER A 188 10.01 15.87 8.43
N LEU A 189 9.67 14.66 7.96
CA LEU A 189 8.83 13.72 8.71
C LEU A 189 9.70 12.82 9.59
N THR A 190 9.50 12.97 10.89
CA THR A 190 10.14 12.16 11.95
C THR A 190 9.14 11.33 12.73
N ALA A 191 7.86 11.69 12.70
CA ALA A 191 6.81 10.93 13.37
C ALA A 191 6.64 9.53 12.74
N PRO A 192 6.09 8.55 13.47
CA PRO A 192 5.84 7.20 12.95
C PRO A 192 4.67 7.14 11.96
N LEU A 193 4.62 6.06 11.19
CA LEU A 193 3.44 5.69 10.41
C LEU A 193 2.33 5.26 11.38
N SER A 194 1.11 5.76 11.17
CA SER A 194 -0.03 5.49 12.06
C SER A 194 -1.35 5.26 11.33
N LYS A 195 -1.44 5.65 10.05
CA LYS A 195 -2.67 5.54 9.27
C LYS A 195 -2.39 5.19 7.82
N VAL A 196 -3.27 4.41 7.22
CA VAL A 196 -3.35 4.19 5.77
C VAL A 196 -4.73 4.62 5.29
N LYS A 197 -4.78 5.44 4.24
CA LYS A 197 -6.05 5.95 3.67
C LYS A 197 -6.23 5.51 2.24
N PHE A 198 -7.35 4.85 1.95
CA PHE A 198 -7.74 4.43 0.61
C PHE A 198 -8.89 5.32 0.13
N LYS A 199 -8.63 6.11 -0.91
CA LYS A 199 -9.56 7.09 -1.47
C LYS A 199 -9.93 6.68 -2.89
N PHE A 200 -11.18 6.31 -3.14
CA PHE A 200 -11.64 5.97 -4.48
C PHE A 200 -12.26 7.21 -5.16
N TYR A 201 -11.50 7.84 -6.05
CA TYR A 201 -11.79 9.15 -6.63
C TYR A 201 -12.70 9.15 -7.85
N ASP A 202 -13.15 10.37 -8.16
CA ASP A 202 -13.78 10.73 -9.42
C ASP A 202 -12.77 10.96 -10.55
N ALA A 203 -13.15 10.48 -11.72
CA ALA A 203 -12.60 10.90 -13.00
C ALA A 203 -13.75 11.20 -13.97
N TYR A 204 -14.85 10.43 -13.93
CA TYR A 204 -15.99 10.58 -14.86
C TYR A 204 -17.35 10.05 -14.33
N LYS A 205 -17.79 10.41 -13.10
CA LYS A 205 -19.09 9.94 -12.54
C LYS A 205 -19.29 8.42 -12.63
N GLY A 206 -18.18 7.67 -12.62
CA GLY A 206 -18.20 6.23 -12.78
C GLY A 206 -18.54 5.52 -11.47
N THR A 207 -19.36 4.49 -11.55
CA THR A 207 -19.52 3.54 -10.44
C THR A 207 -18.46 2.44 -10.52
N GLY A 208 -18.19 1.76 -9.42
CA GLY A 208 -17.24 0.66 -9.41
C GLY A 208 -16.92 0.17 -8.00
N ILE A 209 -16.12 -0.87 -7.93
CA ILE A 209 -15.66 -1.47 -6.68
C ILE A 209 -14.14 -1.52 -6.73
N PHE A 210 -13.51 -0.99 -5.70
CA PHE A 210 -12.12 -1.26 -5.35
C PHE A 210 -12.15 -2.15 -4.11
N ALA A 211 -11.42 -3.26 -4.12
CA ALA A 211 -11.46 -4.24 -3.04
C ALA A 211 -10.05 -4.50 -2.54
N ILE A 212 -9.88 -4.53 -1.22
CA ILE A 212 -8.60 -4.74 -0.52
C ILE A 212 -8.67 -6.09 0.19
N ASP A 213 -7.55 -6.78 0.24
CA ASP A 213 -7.34 -7.98 1.05
C ASP A 213 -5.91 -8.02 1.63
N GLU A 214 -5.67 -8.93 2.56
CA GLU A 214 -4.35 -9.22 3.14
C GLU A 214 -3.58 -7.97 3.55
N PHE A 215 -4.20 -7.09 4.35
CA PHE A 215 -3.52 -5.89 4.83
C PHE A 215 -2.61 -6.25 6.01
N VAL A 216 -1.31 -6.29 5.74
CA VAL A 216 -0.29 -6.71 6.70
C VAL A 216 0.69 -5.59 6.97
N VAL A 217 1.05 -5.41 8.24
CA VAL A 217 2.14 -4.53 8.65
C VAL A 217 3.13 -5.31 9.49
N ARG A 218 4.39 -5.32 9.07
CA ARG A 218 5.50 -5.99 9.76
C ARG A 218 6.55 -4.96 10.14
N GLY A 219 7.27 -5.18 11.22
CA GLY A 219 8.38 -4.33 11.65
C GLY A 219 8.32 -3.98 13.12
N ASN A 220 8.94 -2.86 13.46
CA ASN A 220 9.06 -2.42 14.85
C ASN A 220 8.02 -1.36 15.21
N GLN A 221 7.50 -1.46 16.44
CA GLN A 221 6.75 -0.39 17.07
C GLN A 221 7.67 0.76 17.50
N GLU A 222 7.21 2.00 17.35
CA GLU A 222 7.84 3.20 17.92
C GLU A 222 6.98 3.77 19.06
N SER A 223 7.62 4.23 20.14
CA SER A 223 6.98 5.09 21.14
C SER A 223 6.81 6.50 20.56
N LEU A 224 5.73 7.19 20.95
CA LEU A 224 5.53 8.62 20.62
C LEU A 224 6.54 9.51 21.34
#